data_AF-A0A7R9RXZ1-F1
#
_entry.id   AF-A0A7R9RXZ1-F1
#
_cell.length_a   1.000
_cell.length_b   1.000
_cell.length_c   1.000
_cell.angle_alpha   90.00
_cell.angle_beta   90.00
_cell.angle_gamma   90.00
#
_symmetry.space_group_name_H-M   'P 1'
#
loop_
_entity.id
_entity.type
_entity.pdbx_description
1 polymer ?
#
loop_
_entity_poly.entity_id
_entity_poly.type
_entity_poly.pdbx_seq_one_letter_code
_entity_poly.pdbx_strand_id
1 'polypeptide(L)'
;ANVDWPEKFDRIRLILLKCSTVLPIKMEKENLSFQEKFQREHRHTKLNTHKLTIAFREIFRETCLESHRNELKVLWQRFENAVDRKNDFIESLKKKLQEGESQYVFAYRKHLDDIDTMIGIQRERLDRLKTVYISEKDVLCRDFEIAKQSIEESHWENVNRLKDLLEALDDERTTKAKDIEDDLDFKKEELKNKLLEEKQSLCVVMEAVMEKLWLEFQKALKSYTEQTSERRKAFEELKIKDERSASEIDMQMKRIQDLNEKISKLKNRIQEINNVHELDTKRLCEEREEINSYLMSMKRNLTKQRSLWRHWIQEMTISYDHAKKILTKTLDKLCKVLKHHEICQRLEMRHEKILPFPSSTLNESEKEIIAETCSKNDLPMAEYLGDIYVMEKFWGRYNTILIETKVLEVERVNLLEENSRLKDAVKNYLLGLEDDALTKLRRASMSNVGDADVSEIKEAVSAILSTNPVVLNDPGKRKEYVTVGATSVP
;
A
#
# COMPACT_ATOMS: atom_id res chain seq x y z
N ALA A 1 -21.67 -88.76 -133.30
CA ALA A 1 -20.49 -88.66 -132.41
C ALA A 1 -20.08 -87.19 -132.35
N ASN A 2 -19.93 -86.51 -131.22
CA ASN A 2 -20.17 -86.86 -129.82
C ASN A 2 -20.14 -85.55 -129.01
N VAL A 3 -21.06 -85.43 -128.05
CA VAL A 3 -21.07 -84.53 -126.87
C VAL A 3 -21.57 -83.07 -127.00
N ASP A 4 -22.75 -82.86 -126.40
CA ASP A 4 -23.42 -81.62 -126.00
C ASP A 4 -22.58 -80.69 -125.10
N TRP A 5 -22.45 -79.42 -125.49
CA TRP A 5 -21.90 -78.33 -124.67
C TRP A 5 -22.69 -76.98 -124.61
N PRO A 6 -23.87 -76.74 -125.24
CA PRO A 6 -24.54 -75.43 -125.10
C PRO A 6 -25.29 -75.17 -123.78
N GLU A 7 -25.89 -76.17 -123.10
CA GLU A 7 -26.78 -75.91 -121.95
C GLU A 7 -26.08 -75.68 -120.59
N LYS A 8 -24.82 -76.10 -120.44
CA LYS A 8 -24.07 -75.92 -119.17
C LYS A 8 -23.55 -74.49 -118.96
N PHE A 9 -23.27 -73.76 -120.04
CA PHE A 9 -22.78 -72.37 -119.93
C PHE A 9 -23.89 -71.41 -119.47
N ASP A 10 -25.13 -71.60 -119.92
CA ASP A 10 -26.25 -70.74 -119.50
C ASP A 10 -26.65 -70.95 -118.04
N ARG A 11 -26.53 -72.17 -117.49
CA ARG A 11 -26.73 -72.41 -116.05
C ARG A 11 -25.64 -71.76 -115.19
N ILE A 12 -24.38 -71.81 -115.62
CA ILE A 12 -23.27 -71.15 -114.90
C ILE A 12 -23.41 -69.62 -114.99
N ARG A 13 -23.86 -69.08 -116.14
CA ARG A 13 -24.15 -67.65 -116.30
C ARG A 13 -25.31 -67.19 -115.41
N LEU A 14 -26.36 -68.00 -115.26
CA LEU A 14 -27.51 -67.67 -114.39
C LEU A 14 -27.15 -67.73 -112.90
N ILE A 15 -26.28 -68.67 -112.50
CA ILE A 15 -25.78 -68.77 -111.12
C ILE A 15 -24.81 -67.62 -110.81
N LEU A 16 -23.92 -67.26 -111.74
CA LEU A 16 -23.03 -66.10 -111.60
C LEU A 16 -23.81 -64.78 -111.58
N LEU A 17 -24.88 -64.65 -112.37
CA LEU A 17 -25.76 -63.46 -112.33
C LEU A 17 -26.53 -63.38 -111.01
N LYS A 18 -27.01 -64.50 -110.46
CA LYS A 18 -27.62 -64.55 -109.12
C LYS A 18 -26.61 -64.23 -108.01
N CYS A 19 -25.37 -64.69 -108.10
CA CYS A 19 -24.32 -64.35 -107.13
C CYS A 19 -23.83 -62.90 -107.26
N SER A 20 -23.83 -62.33 -108.47
CA SER A 20 -23.42 -60.94 -108.74
C SER A 20 -24.47 -59.90 -108.40
N THR A 21 -25.76 -60.25 -108.43
CA THR A 21 -26.85 -59.26 -108.25
C THR A 21 -27.68 -59.50 -106.99
N VAL A 22 -27.93 -60.75 -106.60
CA VAL A 22 -28.89 -61.04 -105.50
C VAL A 22 -28.21 -61.11 -104.13
N LEU A 23 -26.97 -61.64 -104.04
CA LEU A 23 -26.19 -61.66 -102.81
C LEU A 23 -25.84 -60.25 -102.27
N PRO A 24 -25.31 -59.30 -103.08
CA PRO A 24 -25.01 -57.97 -102.58
C PRO A 24 -26.28 -57.20 -102.17
N ILE A 25 -27.37 -57.29 -102.94
CA ILE A 25 -28.65 -56.63 -102.59
C ILE A 25 -29.25 -57.21 -101.30
N LYS A 26 -29.06 -58.52 -101.04
CA LYS A 26 -29.54 -59.15 -99.80
C LYS A 26 -28.68 -58.74 -98.59
N MET A 27 -27.35 -58.71 -98.73
CA MET A 27 -26.46 -58.19 -97.67
C MET A 27 -26.65 -56.70 -97.42
N GLU A 28 -26.95 -55.90 -98.45
CA GLU A 28 -27.21 -54.47 -98.32
C GLU A 28 -28.56 -54.20 -97.64
N LYS A 29 -29.61 -54.98 -97.94
CA LYS A 29 -30.87 -54.95 -97.20
C LYS A 29 -30.71 -55.42 -95.75
N GLU A 30 -29.93 -56.46 -95.50
CA GLU A 30 -29.65 -56.94 -94.15
C GLU A 30 -28.84 -55.90 -93.35
N ASN A 31 -27.84 -55.25 -93.97
CA ASN A 31 -27.07 -54.15 -93.38
C ASN A 31 -27.92 -52.90 -93.11
N LEU A 32 -28.79 -52.50 -94.03
CA LEU A 32 -29.75 -51.40 -93.80
C LEU A 32 -30.71 -51.75 -92.66
N SER A 33 -31.22 -52.98 -92.62
CA SER A 33 -32.08 -53.43 -91.51
C SER A 33 -31.33 -53.46 -90.17
N PHE A 34 -30.04 -53.82 -90.20
CA PHE A 34 -29.17 -53.83 -89.02
C PHE A 34 -28.84 -52.42 -88.57
N GLN A 35 -28.57 -51.51 -89.50
CA GLN A 35 -28.30 -50.10 -89.23
C GLN A 35 -29.54 -49.40 -88.68
N GLU A 36 -30.75 -49.71 -89.19
CA GLU A 36 -32.01 -49.21 -88.64
C GLU A 36 -32.31 -49.78 -87.25
N LYS A 37 -32.05 -51.08 -87.01
CA LYS A 37 -32.17 -51.69 -85.69
C LYS A 37 -31.17 -51.08 -84.72
N PHE A 38 -29.92 -50.88 -85.14
CA PHE A 38 -28.88 -50.22 -84.37
C PHE A 38 -29.23 -48.77 -84.06
N GLN A 39 -29.76 -48.00 -85.01
CA GLN A 39 -30.22 -46.64 -84.76
C GLN A 39 -31.43 -46.59 -83.83
N ARG A 40 -32.36 -47.54 -83.97
CA ARG A 40 -33.50 -47.68 -83.04
C ARG A 40 -33.02 -48.02 -81.64
N GLU A 41 -32.16 -49.01 -81.47
CA GLU A 41 -31.54 -49.32 -80.18
C GLU A 41 -30.75 -48.14 -79.64
N HIS A 42 -29.97 -47.43 -80.46
CA HIS A 42 -29.22 -46.25 -80.03
C HIS A 42 -30.14 -45.11 -79.56
N ARG A 43 -31.27 -44.89 -80.23
CA ARG A 43 -32.31 -43.95 -79.78
C ARG A 43 -32.98 -44.43 -78.49
N HIS A 44 -33.29 -45.72 -78.37
CA HIS A 44 -33.84 -46.30 -77.15
C HIS A 44 -32.85 -46.20 -75.99
N THR A 45 -31.56 -46.44 -76.21
CA THR A 45 -30.51 -46.27 -75.21
C THR A 45 -30.41 -44.81 -74.78
N LYS A 46 -30.41 -43.84 -75.71
CA LYS A 46 -30.42 -42.40 -75.38
C LYS A 46 -31.65 -41.97 -74.58
N LEU A 47 -32.83 -42.46 -74.96
CA LEU A 47 -34.07 -42.18 -74.22
C LEU A 47 -34.04 -42.85 -72.85
N ASN A 48 -33.53 -44.08 -72.75
CA ASN A 48 -33.42 -44.79 -71.49
C ASN A 48 -32.39 -44.14 -70.56
N THR A 49 -31.24 -43.70 -71.09
CA THR A 49 -30.26 -42.94 -70.30
C THR A 49 -30.83 -41.61 -69.83
N HIS A 50 -31.62 -40.90 -70.63
CA HIS A 50 -32.26 -39.66 -70.19
C HIS A 50 -33.31 -39.91 -69.10
N LYS A 51 -34.14 -40.96 -69.25
CA LYS A 51 -35.11 -41.37 -68.22
C LYS A 51 -34.42 -41.77 -66.92
N LEU A 52 -33.36 -42.58 -67.00
CA LEU A 52 -32.53 -42.91 -65.85
C LEU A 52 -31.90 -41.67 -65.23
N THR A 53 -31.40 -40.73 -66.03
CA THR A 53 -30.81 -39.48 -65.53
C THR A 53 -31.85 -38.63 -64.80
N ILE A 54 -33.09 -38.54 -65.30
CA ILE A 54 -34.18 -37.83 -64.63
C ILE A 54 -34.53 -38.52 -63.31
N ALA A 55 -34.72 -39.84 -63.32
CA ALA A 55 -35.03 -40.62 -62.12
C ALA A 55 -33.91 -40.50 -61.07
N PHE A 56 -32.65 -40.59 -61.48
CA PHE A 56 -31.52 -40.38 -60.56
C PHE A 56 -31.47 -38.95 -60.03
N ARG A 57 -31.73 -37.93 -60.84
CA ARG A 57 -31.78 -36.53 -60.36
C ARG A 57 -32.87 -36.31 -59.33
N GLU A 58 -34.03 -36.95 -59.50
CA GLU A 58 -35.12 -36.89 -58.54
C GLU A 58 -34.71 -37.54 -57.21
N ILE A 59 -34.16 -38.76 -57.26
CA ILE A 59 -33.63 -39.48 -56.09
C ILE A 59 -32.50 -38.69 -55.41
N PHE A 60 -31.57 -38.10 -56.17
CA PHE A 60 -30.48 -37.29 -55.61
C PHE A 60 -30.99 -36.00 -54.97
N ARG A 61 -32.02 -35.35 -55.55
CA ARG A 61 -32.63 -34.17 -54.92
C ARG A 61 -33.33 -34.53 -53.63
N GLU A 62 -34.07 -35.63 -53.61
CA GLU A 62 -34.76 -36.09 -52.41
C GLU A 62 -33.77 -36.44 -51.29
N THR A 63 -32.73 -37.21 -51.62
CA THR A 63 -31.68 -37.57 -50.64
C THR A 63 -30.86 -36.36 -50.18
N CYS A 64 -30.50 -35.42 -51.07
CA CYS A 64 -29.84 -34.17 -50.66
C CYS A 64 -30.74 -33.29 -49.80
N LEU A 65 -32.05 -33.16 -50.14
CA LEU A 65 -33.00 -32.39 -49.34
C LEU A 65 -33.17 -33.00 -47.95
N GLU A 66 -33.24 -34.32 -47.85
CA GLU A 66 -33.32 -35.01 -46.57
C GLU A 66 -32.03 -34.85 -45.75
N SER A 67 -30.86 -34.97 -46.39
CA SER A 67 -29.56 -34.69 -45.75
C SER A 67 -29.51 -33.27 -45.21
N HIS A 68 -29.88 -32.26 -46.01
CA HIS A 68 -29.87 -30.86 -45.57
C HIS A 68 -30.90 -30.59 -44.46
N ARG A 69 -32.06 -31.26 -44.48
CA ARG A 69 -33.03 -31.16 -43.37
C ARG A 69 -32.46 -31.74 -42.09
N ASN A 70 -31.73 -32.85 -42.18
CA ASN A 70 -31.06 -33.45 -41.03
C ASN A 70 -29.92 -32.56 -40.51
N GLU A 71 -29.10 -31.99 -41.39
CA GLU A 71 -28.09 -30.99 -41.02
C GLU A 71 -28.73 -29.76 -40.34
N LEU A 72 -29.82 -29.23 -40.90
CA LEU A 72 -30.55 -28.11 -40.31
C LEU A 72 -31.10 -28.45 -38.93
N LYS A 73 -31.64 -29.67 -38.74
CA LYS A 73 -32.08 -30.15 -37.43
C LYS A 73 -30.93 -30.22 -36.42
N VAL A 74 -29.78 -30.77 -36.82
CA VAL A 74 -28.60 -30.87 -35.96
C VAL A 74 -28.07 -29.46 -35.62
N LEU A 75 -27.99 -28.56 -36.60
CA LEU A 75 -27.60 -27.16 -36.38
C LEU A 75 -28.56 -26.44 -35.44
N TRP A 76 -29.86 -26.66 -35.60
CA TRP A 76 -30.89 -26.08 -34.75
C TRP A 76 -30.78 -26.59 -33.31
N GLN A 77 -30.61 -27.90 -33.10
CA GLN A 77 -30.36 -28.48 -31.77
C GLN A 77 -29.06 -27.95 -31.14
N ARG A 78 -27.99 -27.82 -31.92
CA ARG A 78 -26.74 -27.21 -31.45
C ARG A 78 -26.94 -25.76 -31.04
N PHE A 79 -27.74 -25.01 -31.79
CA PHE A 79 -28.09 -23.64 -31.46
C PHE A 79 -28.90 -23.56 -30.18
N GLU A 80 -29.95 -24.38 -30.02
CA GLU A 80 -30.74 -24.43 -28.77
C GLU A 80 -29.86 -24.77 -27.56
N ASN A 81 -29.05 -25.83 -27.65
CA ASN A 81 -28.12 -26.20 -26.58
C ASN A 81 -27.13 -25.06 -26.25
N ALA A 82 -26.67 -24.31 -27.25
CA ALA A 82 -25.80 -23.16 -27.03
C ALA A 82 -26.52 -21.98 -26.38
N VAL A 83 -27.81 -21.78 -26.71
CA VAL A 83 -28.66 -20.78 -26.07
C VAL A 83 -28.92 -21.16 -24.61
N ASP A 84 -29.27 -22.41 -24.33
CA ASP A 84 -29.52 -22.90 -22.98
C ASP A 84 -28.28 -22.78 -22.09
N ARG A 85 -27.10 -23.23 -22.57
CA ARG A 85 -25.83 -23.05 -21.84
C ARG A 85 -25.54 -21.58 -21.53
N LYS A 86 -25.84 -20.67 -22.48
CA LYS A 86 -25.67 -19.24 -22.25
C LYS A 86 -26.69 -18.69 -21.26
N ASN A 87 -27.93 -19.16 -21.30
CA ASN A 87 -28.96 -18.78 -20.33
C ASN A 87 -28.60 -19.25 -18.92
N ASP A 88 -28.15 -20.50 -18.76
CA ASP A 88 -27.66 -21.05 -17.49
C ASP A 88 -26.47 -20.24 -16.96
N PHE A 89 -25.54 -19.86 -17.84
CA PHE A 89 -24.42 -19.01 -17.48
C PHE A 89 -24.89 -17.62 -17.03
N ILE A 90 -25.83 -17.00 -17.74
CA ILE A 90 -26.44 -15.71 -17.36
C ILE A 90 -27.15 -15.83 -16.01
N GLU A 91 -27.88 -16.91 -15.75
CA GLU A 91 -28.56 -17.12 -14.47
C GLU A 91 -27.56 -17.31 -13.32
N SER A 92 -26.48 -18.05 -13.56
CA SER A 92 -25.39 -18.19 -12.58
C SER A 92 -24.72 -16.84 -12.27
N LEU A 93 -24.51 -15.99 -13.29
CA LEU A 93 -23.97 -14.65 -13.12
C LEU A 93 -24.92 -13.74 -12.34
N LYS A 94 -26.24 -13.81 -12.63
CA LYS A 94 -27.26 -13.09 -11.87
C LYS A 94 -27.25 -13.49 -10.40
N LYS A 95 -27.13 -14.78 -10.11
CA LYS A 95 -27.04 -15.28 -8.73
C LYS A 95 -25.78 -14.78 -8.03
N LYS A 96 -24.61 -14.87 -8.68
CA LYS A 96 -23.34 -14.33 -8.14
C LYS A 96 -23.41 -12.82 -7.92
N LEU A 97 -24.09 -12.08 -8.79
CA LEU A 97 -24.32 -10.64 -8.62
C LEU A 97 -25.19 -10.35 -7.39
N GLN A 98 -26.31 -11.07 -7.24
CA GLN A 98 -27.19 -10.94 -6.06
C GLN A 98 -26.50 -11.32 -4.75
N GLU A 99 -25.68 -12.37 -4.75
CA GLU A 99 -24.87 -12.76 -3.61
C GLU A 99 -23.83 -11.68 -3.27
N GLY A 100 -23.16 -11.12 -4.27
CA GLY A 100 -22.22 -10.00 -4.10
C GLY A 100 -22.89 -8.74 -3.55
N GLU A 101 -24.07 -8.38 -4.06
CA GLU A 101 -24.87 -7.27 -3.53
C GLU A 101 -25.31 -7.51 -2.08
N SER A 102 -25.76 -8.73 -1.76
CA SER A 102 -26.17 -9.11 -0.41
C SER A 102 -25.00 -9.03 0.58
N GLN A 103 -23.82 -9.51 0.17
CA GLN A 103 -22.60 -9.41 0.95
C GLN A 103 -22.17 -7.95 1.15
N TYR A 104 -22.26 -7.12 0.11
CA TYR A 104 -21.96 -5.69 0.20
C TYR A 104 -22.89 -4.99 1.18
N VAL A 105 -24.21 -5.20 1.06
CA VAL A 105 -25.20 -4.61 1.96
C VAL A 105 -24.99 -5.07 3.40
N PHE A 106 -24.67 -6.35 3.60
CA PHE A 106 -24.36 -6.88 4.94
C PHE A 106 -23.10 -6.25 5.53
N ALA A 107 -22.00 -6.19 4.78
CA ALA A 107 -20.75 -5.58 5.23
C ALA A 107 -20.93 -4.09 5.54
N TYR A 108 -21.70 -3.38 4.71
CA TYR A 108 -22.02 -1.97 4.93
C TYR A 108 -22.85 -1.76 6.20
N ARG A 109 -23.89 -2.56 6.43
CA ARG A 109 -24.69 -2.51 7.67
C ARG A 109 -23.84 -2.81 8.89
N LYS A 110 -23.03 -3.86 8.85
CA LYS A 110 -22.13 -4.22 9.95
C LYS A 110 -21.16 -3.09 10.27
N HIS A 111 -20.58 -2.44 9.25
CA HIS A 111 -19.71 -1.29 9.46
C HIS A 111 -20.44 -0.09 10.09
N LEU A 112 -21.70 0.17 9.72
CA LEU A 112 -22.50 1.18 10.38
C LEU A 112 -22.79 0.83 11.85
N ASP A 113 -23.13 -0.43 12.14
CA ASP A 113 -23.31 -0.91 13.50
C ASP A 113 -22.01 -0.77 14.32
N ASP A 114 -20.86 -1.11 13.74
CA ASP A 114 -19.54 -0.93 14.38
C ASP A 114 -19.26 0.55 14.66
N ILE A 115 -19.60 1.46 13.74
CA ILE A 115 -19.50 2.91 13.98
C ILE A 115 -20.43 3.35 15.11
N ASP A 116 -21.67 2.88 15.14
CA ASP A 116 -22.63 3.24 16.19
C ASP A 116 -22.18 2.74 17.57
N THR A 117 -21.62 1.54 17.65
CA THR A 117 -21.01 1.03 18.90
C THR A 117 -19.84 1.91 19.34
N MET A 118 -18.97 2.32 18.42
CA MET A 118 -17.86 3.23 18.71
C MET A 118 -18.36 4.58 19.21
N ILE A 119 -19.40 5.15 18.57
CA ILE A 119 -20.04 6.39 19.02
C ILE A 119 -20.63 6.21 20.43
N GLY A 120 -21.28 5.07 20.70
CA GLY A 120 -21.81 4.72 22.02
C GLY A 120 -20.73 4.73 23.12
N ILE A 121 -19.60 4.08 22.87
CA ILE A 121 -18.45 4.07 23.80
C ILE A 121 -17.91 5.49 24.04
N GLN A 122 -17.80 6.31 22.99
CA GLN A 122 -17.32 7.68 23.15
C GLN A 122 -18.30 8.56 23.92
N ARG A 123 -19.62 8.38 23.71
CA ARG A 123 -20.64 9.08 24.49
C ARG A 123 -20.56 8.70 25.97
N GLU A 124 -20.43 7.40 26.27
CA GLU A 124 -20.27 6.94 27.65
C GLU A 124 -19.00 7.51 28.30
N ARG A 125 -17.90 7.56 27.56
CA ARG A 125 -16.65 8.16 28.05
C ARG A 125 -16.81 9.66 28.32
N LEU A 126 -17.50 10.40 27.43
CA LEU A 126 -17.77 11.82 27.62
C LEU A 126 -18.68 12.07 28.83
N ASP A 127 -19.69 11.23 29.03
CA ASP A 127 -20.58 11.32 30.19
C ASP A 127 -19.81 11.04 31.49
N ARG A 128 -18.98 9.99 31.52
CA ARG A 128 -18.09 9.71 32.66
C ARG A 128 -17.18 10.91 32.95
N LEU A 129 -16.51 11.47 31.94
CA LEU A 129 -15.65 12.63 32.11
C LEU A 129 -16.42 13.86 32.63
N LYS A 130 -17.62 14.09 32.11
CA LYS A 130 -18.50 15.18 32.55
C LYS A 130 -18.94 14.99 34.00
N THR A 131 -19.34 13.78 34.40
CA THR A 131 -19.73 13.48 35.79
C THR A 131 -18.56 13.68 36.76
N VAL A 132 -17.36 13.20 36.42
CA VAL A 132 -16.15 13.41 37.21
C VAL A 132 -15.85 14.90 37.34
N TYR A 133 -15.82 15.64 36.22
CA TYR A 133 -15.57 17.08 36.23
C TYR A 133 -16.57 17.86 37.11
N ILE A 134 -17.87 17.56 36.99
CA ILE A 134 -18.89 18.20 37.83
C ILE A 134 -18.66 17.86 39.30
N SER A 135 -18.39 16.60 39.62
CA SER A 135 -18.13 16.18 41.00
C SER A 135 -16.90 16.85 41.61
N GLU A 136 -15.80 16.95 40.84
CA GLU A 136 -14.56 17.61 41.27
C GLU A 136 -14.77 19.11 41.45
N LYS A 137 -15.49 19.74 40.51
CA LYS A 137 -15.88 21.15 40.65
C LYS A 137 -16.69 21.39 41.92
N ASP A 138 -17.69 20.55 42.19
CA ASP A 138 -18.55 20.71 43.36
C ASP A 138 -17.81 20.47 44.67
N VAL A 139 -16.87 19.50 44.70
CA VAL A 139 -15.97 19.30 45.85
C VAL A 139 -15.11 20.54 46.07
N LEU A 140 -14.46 21.03 45.01
CA LEU A 140 -13.59 22.19 45.10
C LEU A 140 -14.35 23.45 45.55
N CYS A 141 -15.55 23.69 45.00
CA CYS A 141 -16.41 24.79 45.43
C CYS A 141 -16.81 24.67 46.91
N ARG A 142 -17.13 23.46 47.38
CA ARG A 142 -17.44 23.21 48.80
C ARG A 142 -16.22 23.49 49.69
N ASP A 143 -15.04 23.00 49.30
CA ASP A 143 -13.81 23.22 50.06
C ASP A 143 -13.45 24.71 50.13
N PHE A 144 -13.62 25.46 49.03
CA PHE A 144 -13.43 26.90 49.03
C PHE A 144 -14.43 27.63 49.94
N GLU A 145 -15.70 27.24 49.94
CA GLU A 145 -16.69 27.90 50.81
C GLU A 145 -16.42 27.60 52.30
N ILE A 146 -16.02 26.36 52.63
CA ILE A 146 -15.60 26.01 54.00
C ILE A 146 -14.36 26.82 54.42
N ALA A 147 -13.34 26.90 53.56
CA ALA A 147 -12.14 27.67 53.85
C ALA A 147 -12.46 29.16 54.04
N LYS A 148 -13.33 29.71 53.19
CA LYS A 148 -13.79 31.10 53.31
C LYS A 148 -14.52 31.35 54.63
N GLN A 149 -15.47 30.49 55.01
CA GLN A 149 -16.18 30.59 56.28
C GLN A 149 -15.22 30.53 57.47
N SER A 150 -14.26 29.61 57.47
CA SER A 150 -13.25 29.51 58.53
C SER A 150 -12.38 30.77 58.64
N ILE A 151 -12.00 31.40 57.52
CA ILE A 151 -11.25 32.65 57.51
C ILE A 151 -12.12 33.80 58.05
N GLU A 152 -13.38 33.89 57.64
CA GLU A 152 -14.32 34.91 58.12
C GLU A 152 -14.57 34.79 59.64
N GLU A 153 -14.78 33.56 60.14
CA GLU A 153 -14.92 33.28 61.57
C GLU A 153 -13.66 33.65 62.35
N SER A 154 -12.47 33.24 61.87
CA SER A 154 -11.20 33.60 62.50
C SER A 154 -10.98 35.12 62.50
N HIS A 155 -11.32 35.80 61.40
CA HIS A 155 -11.24 37.25 61.33
C HIS A 155 -12.16 37.92 62.35
N TRP A 156 -13.41 37.45 62.46
CA TRP A 156 -14.38 37.98 63.42
C TRP A 156 -13.95 37.76 64.87
N GLU A 157 -13.43 36.56 65.20
CA GLU A 157 -12.83 36.29 66.51
C GLU A 157 -11.67 37.23 66.83
N ASN A 158 -10.76 37.44 65.87
CA ASN A 158 -9.61 38.35 66.06
C ASN A 158 -10.06 39.80 66.23
N VAL A 159 -11.05 40.25 65.47
CA VAL A 159 -11.64 41.60 65.61
C VAL A 159 -12.26 41.78 66.99
N ASN A 160 -12.99 40.79 67.50
CA ASN A 160 -13.57 40.88 68.83
C ASN A 160 -12.51 40.84 69.92
N ARG A 161 -11.52 39.94 69.84
CA ARG A 161 -10.38 39.94 70.77
C ARG A 161 -9.65 41.29 70.80
N LEU A 162 -9.49 41.94 69.64
CA LEU A 162 -8.88 43.28 69.56
C LEU A 162 -9.76 44.35 70.20
N LYS A 163 -11.09 44.27 70.05
CA LYS A 163 -12.03 45.18 70.73
C LYS A 163 -11.95 45.01 72.24
N ASP A 164 -11.98 43.78 72.74
CA ASP A 164 -11.89 43.49 74.17
C ASP A 164 -10.56 44.00 74.75
N LEU A 165 -9.46 43.83 74.02
CA LEU A 165 -8.15 44.36 74.42
C LEU A 165 -8.12 45.89 74.41
N LEU A 166 -8.75 46.53 73.43
CA LEU A 166 -8.89 47.99 73.38
C LEU A 166 -9.69 48.52 74.57
N GLU A 167 -10.81 47.88 74.89
CA GLU A 167 -11.66 48.24 76.04
C GLU A 167 -10.86 48.08 77.34
N ALA A 168 -10.15 46.96 77.53
CA ALA A 168 -9.28 46.75 78.68
C ALA A 168 -8.15 47.80 78.78
N LEU A 169 -7.56 48.21 77.65
CA LEU A 169 -6.53 49.26 77.62
C LEU A 169 -7.10 50.64 77.94
N ASP A 170 -8.31 50.96 77.45
CA ASP A 170 -8.96 52.22 77.77
C ASP A 170 -9.38 52.27 79.24
N ASP A 171 -9.85 51.17 79.80
CA ASP A 171 -10.08 51.04 81.25
C ASP A 171 -8.77 51.30 82.03
N GLU A 172 -7.66 50.63 81.68
CA GLU A 172 -6.36 50.85 82.32
C GLU A 172 -5.86 52.30 82.18
N ARG A 173 -6.11 52.94 81.03
CA ARG A 173 -5.79 54.36 80.83
C ARG A 173 -6.63 55.26 81.70
N THR A 174 -7.93 54.99 81.84
CA THR A 174 -8.81 55.80 82.69
C THR A 174 -8.48 55.62 84.17
N THR A 175 -8.12 54.41 84.63
CA THR A 175 -7.66 54.21 86.01
C THR A 175 -6.34 54.94 86.25
N LYS A 176 -5.35 54.82 85.35
CA LYS A 176 -4.09 55.57 85.46
C LYS A 176 -4.30 57.08 85.45
N ALA A 177 -5.23 57.59 84.63
CA ALA A 177 -5.56 59.01 84.59
C ALA A 177 -6.17 59.47 85.92
N LYS A 178 -7.07 58.67 86.50
CA LYS A 178 -7.64 58.93 87.84
C LYS A 178 -6.58 58.85 88.93
N ASP A 179 -5.70 57.86 88.91
CA ASP A 179 -4.60 57.73 89.88
C ASP A 179 -3.68 58.96 89.82
N ILE A 180 -3.36 59.45 88.62
CA ILE A 180 -2.57 60.68 88.45
C ILE A 180 -3.35 61.90 88.95
N GLU A 181 -4.65 61.99 88.71
CA GLU A 181 -5.50 63.08 89.19
C GLU A 181 -5.57 63.09 90.73
N ASP A 182 -5.78 61.92 91.34
CA ASP A 182 -5.78 61.72 92.79
C ASP A 182 -4.41 62.03 93.41
N ASP A 183 -3.31 61.63 92.77
CA ASP A 183 -1.95 61.99 93.18
C ASP A 183 -1.70 63.50 93.08
N LEU A 184 -2.20 64.15 92.02
CA LEU A 184 -2.10 65.59 91.84
C LEU A 184 -2.94 66.32 92.90
N ASP A 185 -4.14 65.84 93.20
CA ASP A 185 -5.01 66.42 94.22
C ASP A 185 -4.45 66.19 95.62
N PHE A 186 -3.88 65.03 95.91
CA PHE A 186 -3.11 64.77 97.13
C PHE A 186 -1.94 65.74 97.26
N LYS A 187 -1.15 65.92 96.20
CA LYS A 187 -0.04 66.91 96.19
C LYS A 187 -0.53 68.34 96.33
N LYS A 188 -1.68 68.70 95.73
CA LYS A 188 -2.31 70.01 95.90
C LYS A 188 -2.77 70.22 97.33
N GLU A 189 -3.38 69.22 97.98
CA GLU A 189 -3.78 69.29 99.38
C GLU A 189 -2.59 69.33 100.33
N GLU A 190 -1.55 68.53 100.06
CA GLU A 190 -0.29 68.58 100.82
C GLU A 190 0.38 69.95 100.67
N LEU A 191 0.46 70.49 99.45
CA LEU A 191 0.96 71.84 99.19
C LEU A 191 0.07 72.90 99.83
N LYS A 192 -1.26 72.75 99.80
CA LYS A 192 -2.19 73.68 100.43
C LYS A 192 -2.05 73.67 101.94
N ASN A 193 -1.83 72.50 102.55
CA ASN A 193 -1.59 72.35 103.99
C ASN A 193 -0.23 72.94 104.38
N LYS A 194 0.83 72.63 103.63
CA LYS A 194 2.15 73.27 103.79
C LYS A 194 2.07 74.78 103.62
N LEU A 195 1.36 75.26 102.60
CA LEU A 195 1.12 76.69 102.39
C LEU A 195 0.26 77.29 103.48
N LEU A 196 -0.64 76.54 104.13
CA LEU A 196 -1.41 77.01 105.28
C LEU A 196 -0.52 77.14 106.51
N GLU A 197 0.33 76.15 106.78
CA GLU A 197 1.32 76.13 107.87
C GLU A 197 2.38 77.22 107.67
N GLU A 198 2.91 77.33 106.45
CA GLU A 198 3.80 78.41 106.02
C GLU A 198 3.08 79.74 106.08
N LYS A 199 1.83 79.87 105.60
CA LYS A 199 1.07 81.12 105.74
C LYS A 199 0.82 81.48 107.19
N GLN A 200 0.56 80.54 108.10
CA GLN A 200 0.36 80.84 109.51
C GLN A 200 1.67 81.25 110.20
N SER A 201 2.75 80.52 109.94
CA SER A 201 4.08 80.88 110.46
C SER A 201 4.59 82.19 109.86
N LEU A 202 4.39 82.39 108.56
CA LEU A 202 4.73 83.62 107.86
C LEU A 202 3.76 84.75 108.20
N CYS A 203 2.49 84.53 108.53
CA CYS A 203 1.62 85.59 109.05
C CYS A 203 2.15 86.09 110.40
N VAL A 204 2.60 85.20 111.28
CA VAL A 204 3.23 85.59 112.56
C VAL A 204 4.53 86.37 112.31
N VAL A 205 5.36 85.93 111.37
CA VAL A 205 6.63 86.62 111.01
C VAL A 205 6.38 87.90 110.22
N MET A 206 5.41 87.90 109.32
CA MET A 206 5.09 88.98 108.40
C MET A 206 4.17 90.01 109.06
N GLU A 207 3.40 89.74 110.10
CA GLU A 207 2.81 90.81 110.92
C GLU A 207 3.94 91.61 111.59
N ALA A 208 4.95 90.92 112.12
CA ALA A 208 6.14 91.54 112.72
C ALA A 208 7.08 92.22 111.69
N VAL A 209 7.09 91.74 110.45
CA VAL A 209 7.90 92.32 109.36
C VAL A 209 7.12 93.31 108.52
N MET A 210 5.79 93.21 108.35
CA MET A 210 4.94 94.15 107.61
C MET A 210 4.86 95.48 108.36
N GLU A 211 4.88 95.50 109.69
CA GLU A 211 5.11 96.75 110.44
C GLU A 211 6.46 97.40 110.10
N LYS A 212 7.51 96.60 109.82
CA LYS A 212 8.84 97.11 109.42
C LYS A 212 8.92 97.46 107.92
N LEU A 213 8.41 96.60 107.06
CA LEU A 213 8.41 96.67 105.61
C LEU A 213 7.42 97.70 105.10
N TRP A 214 6.33 98.03 105.79
CA TRP A 214 5.45 99.13 105.39
C TRP A 214 6.24 100.47 105.39
N LEU A 215 7.15 100.62 106.36
CA LEU A 215 8.08 101.75 106.45
C LEU A 215 9.16 101.72 105.36
N GLU A 216 9.58 100.53 104.92
CA GLU A 216 10.59 100.35 103.86
C GLU A 216 10.00 100.36 102.44
N PHE A 217 8.78 99.86 102.23
CA PHE A 217 8.05 99.86 100.96
C PHE A 217 7.82 101.28 100.46
N GLN A 218 7.49 102.20 101.37
CA GLN A 218 7.32 103.62 101.04
C GLN A 218 8.63 104.26 100.55
N LYS A 219 9.80 103.70 100.95
CA LYS A 219 11.13 104.07 100.45
C LYS A 219 11.52 103.34 99.16
N ALA A 220 11.23 102.05 99.05
CA ALA A 220 11.61 101.21 97.91
C ALA A 220 10.77 101.47 96.64
N LEU A 221 9.49 101.82 96.80
CA LEU A 221 8.58 102.09 95.68
C LEU A 221 9.00 103.33 94.88
N LYS A 222 9.69 104.29 95.54
CA LYS A 222 10.33 105.44 94.86
C LYS A 222 11.59 105.05 94.07
N SER A 223 12.33 104.06 94.55
CA SER A 223 13.58 103.57 93.91
C SER A 223 13.32 102.59 92.74
N TYR A 224 12.28 101.76 92.84
CA TYR A 224 11.95 100.74 91.84
C TYR A 224 11.41 101.33 90.53
N THR A 225 10.66 102.44 90.61
CA THR A 225 10.17 103.19 89.44
C THR A 225 11.29 103.78 88.60
N GLU A 226 12.45 104.06 89.21
CA GLU A 226 13.61 104.65 88.54
C GLU A 226 14.45 103.58 87.82
N GLN A 227 14.52 102.34 88.33
CA GLN A 227 15.32 101.25 87.74
C GLN A 227 14.61 100.39 86.67
N THR A 228 13.27 100.33 86.62
CA THR A 228 12.54 99.45 85.66
C THR A 228 12.28 100.07 84.27
N SER A 229 12.80 101.27 84.01
CA SER A 229 12.68 101.95 82.71
C SER A 229 13.56 101.29 81.63
N GLU A 230 14.79 100.88 81.97
CA GLU A 230 15.75 100.34 81.00
C GLU A 230 15.49 98.88 80.62
N ARG A 231 15.12 98.01 81.58
CA ARG A 231 14.76 96.60 81.29
C ARG A 231 13.50 96.46 80.41
N ARG A 232 12.57 97.41 80.50
CA ARG A 232 11.37 97.44 79.63
C ARG A 232 11.73 97.68 78.16
N LYS A 233 12.74 98.51 77.87
CA LYS A 233 13.21 98.75 76.50
C LYS A 233 13.89 97.52 75.88
N ALA A 234 14.72 96.81 76.65
CA ALA A 234 15.39 95.60 76.19
C ALA A 234 14.42 94.44 75.88
N PHE A 235 13.34 94.31 76.66
CA PHE A 235 12.29 93.31 76.40
C PHE A 235 11.52 93.61 75.10
N GLU A 236 11.20 94.88 74.83
CA GLU A 236 10.48 95.25 73.62
C GLU A 236 11.31 95.02 72.35
N GLU A 237 12.63 95.22 72.40
CA GLU A 237 13.53 94.89 71.28
C GLU A 237 13.61 93.39 70.99
N LEU A 238 13.62 92.53 72.02
CA LEU A 238 13.59 91.08 71.86
C LEU A 238 12.26 90.58 71.31
N LYS A 239 11.15 91.13 71.79
CA LYS A 239 9.80 90.81 71.31
C LYS A 239 9.63 91.08 69.81
N ILE A 240 10.14 92.21 69.32
CA ILE A 240 10.10 92.55 67.89
C ILE A 240 10.94 91.57 67.05
N LYS A 241 12.07 91.06 67.58
CA LYS A 241 12.88 90.05 66.89
C LYS A 241 12.19 88.68 66.84
N ASP A 242 11.50 88.29 67.91
CA ASP A 242 10.72 87.05 67.94
C ASP A 242 9.52 87.11 66.99
N GLU A 243 8.80 88.23 66.92
CA GLU A 243 7.69 88.44 65.96
C GLU A 243 8.15 88.34 64.50
N ARG A 244 9.35 88.87 64.18
CA ARG A 244 9.94 88.75 62.83
C ARG A 244 10.34 87.31 62.52
N SER A 245 10.94 86.61 63.48
CA SER A 245 11.36 85.22 63.32
C SER A 245 10.15 84.29 63.16
N ALA A 246 9.08 84.51 63.93
CA ALA A 246 7.81 83.79 63.80
C ALA A 246 7.16 84.02 62.41
N SER A 247 7.16 85.25 61.92
CA SER A 247 6.64 85.57 60.58
C SER A 247 7.44 84.89 59.45
N GLU A 248 8.77 84.81 59.58
CA GLU A 248 9.63 84.08 58.63
C GLU A 248 9.38 82.57 58.68
N ILE A 249 9.23 81.99 59.88
CA ILE A 249 8.91 80.56 60.07
C ILE A 249 7.57 80.22 59.40
N ASP A 250 6.54 81.05 59.60
CA ASP A 250 5.23 80.86 58.96
C ASP A 250 5.31 80.92 57.43
N MET A 251 6.13 81.83 56.89
CA MET A 251 6.32 81.95 55.45
C MET A 251 7.07 80.73 54.87
N GLN A 252 8.07 80.21 55.57
CA GLN A 252 8.77 78.99 55.19
C GLN A 252 7.88 77.74 55.32
N MET A 253 7.05 77.66 56.37
CA MET A 253 6.09 76.57 56.55
C MET A 253 5.09 76.49 55.40
N LYS A 254 4.53 77.63 54.96
CA LYS A 254 3.65 77.68 53.78
C LYS A 254 4.37 77.21 52.51
N ARG A 255 5.62 77.64 52.30
CA ARG A 255 6.41 77.22 51.14
C ARG A 255 6.72 75.71 51.14
N ILE A 256 6.97 75.13 52.32
CA ILE A 256 7.15 73.68 52.48
C ILE A 256 5.84 72.93 52.18
N GLN A 257 4.69 73.44 52.63
CA GLN A 257 3.38 72.86 52.31
C GLN A 257 3.12 72.87 50.80
N ASP A 258 3.33 74.01 50.12
CA ASP A 258 3.15 74.12 48.66
C ASP A 258 4.05 73.14 47.88
N LEU A 259 5.31 72.98 48.32
CA LEU A 259 6.25 72.04 47.72
C LEU A 259 5.84 70.59 47.98
N ASN A 260 5.39 70.28 49.19
CA ASN A 260 4.87 68.95 49.53
C ASN A 260 3.62 68.60 48.72
N GLU A 261 2.70 69.54 48.51
CA GLU A 261 1.54 69.32 47.63
C GLU A 261 1.96 69.05 46.18
N LYS A 262 2.94 69.79 45.65
CA LYS A 262 3.49 69.55 44.31
C LYS A 262 4.15 68.18 44.21
N ILE A 263 4.91 67.77 45.23
CA ILE A 263 5.52 66.43 45.31
C ILE A 263 4.44 65.36 45.32
N SER A 264 3.39 65.51 46.14
CA SER A 264 2.27 64.56 46.20
C SER A 264 1.53 64.46 44.86
N LYS A 265 1.27 65.59 44.19
CA LYS A 265 0.65 65.60 42.84
C LYS A 265 1.52 64.87 41.81
N LEU A 266 2.83 65.11 41.81
CA LEU A 266 3.77 64.43 40.90
C LEU A 266 3.88 62.94 41.21
N LYS A 267 3.92 62.54 42.49
CA LYS A 267 3.91 61.14 42.91
C LYS A 267 2.65 60.41 42.44
N ASN A 268 1.48 61.02 42.65
CA ASN A 268 0.20 60.45 42.18
C ASN A 268 0.18 60.32 40.65
N ARG A 269 0.71 61.31 39.93
CA ARG A 269 0.79 61.26 38.47
C ARG A 269 1.73 60.15 37.97
N ILE A 270 2.87 59.97 38.62
CA ILE A 270 3.80 58.86 38.31
C ILE A 270 3.13 57.52 38.58
N GLN A 271 2.42 57.39 39.70
CA GLN A 271 1.71 56.16 40.04
C GLN A 271 0.61 55.84 39.02
N GLU A 272 -0.15 56.84 38.59
CA GLU A 272 -1.18 56.68 37.56
C GLU A 272 -0.58 56.24 36.21
N ILE A 273 0.52 56.88 35.78
CA ILE A 273 1.24 56.50 34.55
C ILE A 273 1.78 55.06 34.66
N ASN A 274 2.37 54.68 35.80
CA ASN A 274 2.88 53.33 36.02
C ASN A 274 1.75 52.28 35.97
N ASN A 275 0.61 52.56 36.60
CA ASN A 275 -0.54 51.65 36.57
C ASN A 275 -1.05 51.44 35.12
N VAL A 276 -1.13 52.51 34.33
CA VAL A 276 -1.52 52.41 32.91
C VAL A 276 -0.50 51.59 32.12
N HIS A 277 0.79 51.86 32.29
CA HIS A 277 1.85 51.09 31.61
C HIS A 277 1.86 49.61 32.02
N GLU A 278 1.61 49.28 33.28
CA GLU A 278 1.50 47.90 33.74
C GLU A 278 0.32 47.18 33.11
N LEU A 279 -0.84 47.83 33.00
CA LEU A 279 -2.02 47.28 32.33
C LEU A 279 -1.76 47.06 30.83
N ASP A 280 -1.18 48.04 30.15
CA ASP A 280 -0.82 47.92 28.72
C ASP A 280 0.20 46.79 28.50
N THR A 281 1.20 46.68 29.38
CA THR A 281 2.22 45.62 29.30
C THR A 281 1.60 44.24 29.53
N LYS A 282 0.67 44.10 30.48
CA LYS A 282 -0.06 42.85 30.73
C LYS A 282 -0.89 42.47 29.51
N ARG A 283 -1.67 43.40 28.95
CA ARG A 283 -2.47 43.18 27.75
C ARG A 283 -1.61 42.74 26.55
N LEU A 284 -0.48 43.40 26.31
CA LEU A 284 0.44 43.03 25.22
C LEU A 284 1.07 41.64 25.43
N CYS A 285 1.36 41.26 26.69
CA CYS A 285 1.83 39.92 27.02
C CYS A 285 0.75 38.84 26.76
N GLU A 286 -0.50 39.11 27.11
CA GLU A 286 -1.64 38.23 26.84
C GLU A 286 -1.86 38.03 25.33
N GLU A 287 -1.95 39.13 24.56
CA GLU A 287 -2.10 39.07 23.10
C GLU A 287 -0.93 38.30 22.43
N ARG A 288 0.31 38.53 22.90
CA ARG A 288 1.48 37.77 22.45
C ARG A 288 1.36 36.28 22.76
N GLU A 289 0.90 35.91 23.95
CA GLU A 289 0.76 34.53 24.38
C GLU A 289 -0.34 33.79 23.61
N GLU A 290 -1.46 34.46 23.34
CA GLU A 290 -2.53 33.94 22.48
C GLU A 290 -2.02 33.66 21.06
N ILE A 291 -1.35 34.65 20.44
CA ILE A 291 -0.75 34.48 19.11
C ILE A 291 0.28 33.36 19.11
N ASN A 292 1.13 33.27 20.14
CA ASN A 292 2.12 32.21 20.25
C ASN A 292 1.48 30.84 20.43
N SER A 293 0.42 30.73 21.23
CA SER A 293 -0.37 29.50 21.40
C SER A 293 -0.97 29.04 20.06
N TYR A 294 -1.59 29.97 19.33
CA TYR A 294 -2.13 29.71 17.99
C TYR A 294 -1.03 29.23 17.03
N LEU A 295 0.10 29.94 16.99
CA LEU A 295 1.25 29.61 16.15
C LEU A 295 1.81 28.23 16.50
N MET A 296 1.95 27.89 17.78
CA MET A 296 2.41 26.57 18.22
C MET A 296 1.43 25.46 17.83
N SER A 297 0.12 25.70 17.95
CA SER A 297 -0.90 24.76 17.51
C SER A 297 -0.82 24.49 16.00
N MET A 298 -0.64 25.56 15.20
CA MET A 298 -0.51 25.47 13.75
C MET A 298 0.81 24.79 13.34
N LYS A 299 1.92 25.09 14.01
CA LYS A 299 3.20 24.38 13.81
C LYS A 299 3.06 22.89 14.10
N ARG A 300 2.38 22.49 15.18
CA ARG A 300 2.11 21.08 15.50
C ARG A 300 1.25 20.40 14.44
N ASN A 301 0.24 21.10 13.89
CA ASN A 301 -0.56 20.55 12.80
C ASN A 301 0.29 20.37 11.53
N LEU A 302 1.08 21.38 11.17
CA LEU A 302 1.97 21.31 10.01
C LEU A 302 3.00 20.18 10.13
N THR A 303 3.60 19.97 11.31
CA THR A 303 4.54 18.86 11.51
C THR A 303 3.86 17.50 11.41
N LYS A 304 2.64 17.34 11.97
CA LYS A 304 1.82 16.13 11.84
C LYS A 304 1.50 15.82 10.37
N GLN A 305 1.01 16.81 9.63
CA GLN A 305 0.74 16.65 8.20
C GLN A 305 2.01 16.25 7.46
N ARG A 306 3.12 16.97 7.67
CA ARG A 306 4.42 16.63 7.05
C ARG A 306 4.91 15.21 7.38
N SER A 307 4.63 14.67 8.58
CA SER A 307 4.96 13.28 8.89
C SER A 307 4.06 12.28 8.17
N LEU A 308 2.76 12.57 8.04
CA LEU A 308 1.83 11.72 7.28
C LEU A 308 2.20 11.68 5.80
N TRP A 309 2.46 12.83 5.18
CA TRP A 309 2.90 12.90 3.79
C TRP A 309 4.21 12.14 3.56
N ARG A 310 5.18 12.28 4.48
CA ARG A 310 6.44 11.52 4.42
C ARG A 310 6.20 10.01 4.49
N HIS A 311 5.36 9.56 5.43
CA HIS A 311 5.02 8.14 5.55
C HIS A 311 4.33 7.62 4.29
N TRP A 312 3.35 8.35 3.76
CA TRP A 312 2.63 7.95 2.55
C TRP A 312 3.54 7.86 1.32
N ILE A 313 4.42 8.85 1.12
CA ILE A 313 5.41 8.82 0.02
C ILE A 313 6.37 7.63 0.20
N GLN A 314 6.81 7.35 1.43
CA GLN A 314 7.66 6.21 1.72
C GLN A 314 6.95 4.89 1.39
N GLU A 315 5.70 4.72 1.84
CA GLU A 315 4.86 3.55 1.56
C GLU A 315 4.70 3.32 0.05
N MET A 316 4.35 4.39 -0.69
CA MET A 316 4.20 4.33 -2.15
C MET A 316 5.52 4.00 -2.85
N THR A 317 6.63 4.56 -2.39
CA THR A 317 7.96 4.29 -2.96
C THR A 317 8.36 2.83 -2.75
N ILE A 318 8.14 2.28 -1.55
CA ILE A 318 8.41 0.88 -1.23
C ILE A 318 7.54 -0.05 -2.09
N SER A 319 6.24 0.23 -2.19
CA SER A 319 5.31 -0.57 -3.00
C SER A 319 5.69 -0.52 -4.49
N TYR A 320 6.04 0.67 -5.00
CA TYR A 320 6.53 0.84 -6.37
C TYR A 320 7.83 0.06 -6.61
N ASP A 321 8.82 0.17 -5.72
CA ASP A 321 10.08 -0.56 -5.84
C ASP A 321 9.87 -2.08 -5.75
N HIS A 322 8.91 -2.54 -4.95
CA HIS A 322 8.53 -3.95 -4.87
C HIS A 322 7.92 -4.43 -6.18
N ALA A 323 6.91 -3.72 -6.71
CA ALA A 323 6.29 -4.03 -7.99
C ALA A 323 7.30 -4.01 -9.14
N LYS A 324 8.17 -3.00 -9.17
CA LYS A 324 9.27 -2.87 -10.12
C LYS A 324 10.21 -4.08 -10.05
N LYS A 325 10.64 -4.49 -8.85
CA LYS A 325 11.50 -5.67 -8.65
C LYS A 325 10.85 -6.97 -9.15
N ILE A 326 9.54 -7.15 -8.91
CA ILE A 326 8.82 -8.31 -9.43
C ILE A 326 8.81 -8.27 -10.96
N LEU A 327 8.46 -7.13 -11.54
CA LEU A 327 8.36 -6.97 -12.99
C LEU A 327 9.72 -7.20 -13.67
N THR A 328 10.81 -6.64 -13.13
CA THR A 328 12.16 -6.87 -13.66
C THR A 328 12.56 -8.34 -13.55
N LYS A 329 12.25 -9.03 -12.45
CA LYS A 329 12.51 -10.47 -12.31
C LYS A 329 11.72 -11.30 -13.32
N THR A 330 10.45 -10.96 -13.57
CA THR A 330 9.64 -11.64 -14.59
C THR A 330 10.17 -11.37 -16.00
N LEU A 331 10.61 -10.14 -16.28
CA LEU A 331 11.21 -9.78 -17.55
C LEU A 331 12.52 -10.54 -17.78
N ASP A 332 13.37 -10.67 -16.76
CA ASP A 332 14.60 -11.47 -16.84
C ASP A 332 14.30 -12.95 -17.14
N LYS A 333 13.27 -13.53 -16.52
CA LYS A 333 12.81 -14.89 -16.81
C LYS A 333 12.33 -15.02 -18.26
N LEU A 334 11.51 -14.09 -18.74
CA LEU A 334 11.02 -14.09 -20.12
C LEU A 334 12.16 -13.94 -21.13
N CYS A 335 13.10 -13.03 -20.89
CA CYS A 335 14.30 -12.87 -21.71
C CYS A 335 15.14 -14.16 -21.76
N LYS A 336 15.25 -14.88 -20.63
CA LYS A 336 15.92 -16.20 -20.62
C LYS A 336 15.14 -17.21 -21.45
N VAL A 337 13.82 -17.31 -21.31
CA VAL A 337 12.99 -18.23 -22.10
C VAL A 337 13.11 -17.94 -23.59
N LEU A 338 13.04 -16.67 -24.00
CA LEU A 338 13.20 -16.26 -25.40
C LEU A 338 14.60 -16.60 -25.94
N LYS A 339 15.66 -16.36 -25.16
CA LYS A 339 17.02 -16.77 -25.55
C LYS A 339 17.16 -18.27 -25.73
N HIS A 340 16.57 -19.08 -24.83
CA HIS A 340 16.57 -20.54 -24.98
C HIS A 340 15.78 -20.95 -26.22
N HIS A 341 14.61 -20.35 -26.45
CA HIS A 341 13.82 -20.59 -27.65
C HIS A 341 14.61 -20.27 -28.93
N GLU A 342 15.31 -19.13 -29.00
CA GLU A 342 16.14 -18.77 -30.16
C GLU A 342 17.28 -19.77 -30.40
N ILE A 343 17.92 -20.26 -29.33
CA ILE A 343 18.95 -21.30 -29.43
C ILE A 343 18.34 -22.62 -29.93
N CYS A 344 17.21 -23.04 -29.36
CA CYS A 344 16.48 -24.24 -29.78
C CYS A 344 16.05 -24.15 -31.25
N GLN A 345 15.48 -23.02 -31.67
CA GLN A 345 15.04 -22.77 -33.04
C GLN A 345 16.19 -22.88 -34.06
N ARG A 346 17.43 -22.57 -33.65
CA ARG A 346 18.59 -22.76 -34.53
C ARG A 346 18.85 -24.23 -34.85
N LEU A 347 18.56 -25.13 -33.92
CA LEU A 347 18.78 -26.58 -34.03
C LEU A 347 17.62 -27.32 -34.71
N GLU A 348 16.46 -26.67 -34.87
CA GLU A 348 15.27 -27.26 -35.50
C GLU A 348 15.43 -27.43 -37.01
N MET A 349 14.86 -28.53 -37.51
CA MET A 349 14.84 -28.91 -38.92
C MET A 349 13.86 -28.04 -39.72
N ARG A 350 14.02 -27.99 -41.06
CA ARG A 350 13.19 -27.10 -41.91
C ARG A 350 11.69 -27.40 -41.80
N HIS A 351 11.30 -28.66 -41.73
CA HIS A 351 9.89 -29.05 -41.66
C HIS A 351 9.24 -28.61 -40.34
N GLU A 352 9.98 -28.67 -39.23
CA GLU A 352 9.55 -28.21 -37.90
C GLU A 352 9.47 -26.68 -37.78
N LYS A 353 10.22 -25.94 -38.62
CA LYS A 353 10.11 -24.48 -38.71
C LYS A 353 8.87 -24.04 -39.48
N ILE A 354 8.44 -24.83 -40.47
CA ILE A 354 7.28 -24.55 -41.31
C ILE A 354 5.98 -24.98 -40.60
N LEU A 355 6.01 -26.11 -39.87
CA LEU A 355 4.91 -26.57 -39.04
C LEU A 355 5.38 -26.81 -37.59
N PRO A 356 5.48 -25.77 -36.75
CA PRO A 356 6.01 -25.87 -35.40
C PRO A 356 5.14 -26.66 -34.42
N PHE A 357 3.84 -26.77 -34.69
CA PHE A 357 2.90 -27.42 -33.78
C PHE A 357 2.28 -28.64 -34.46
N PRO A 358 2.47 -29.86 -33.89
CA PRO A 358 1.77 -31.03 -34.39
C PRO A 358 0.27 -30.91 -34.10
N SER A 359 -0.53 -31.69 -34.82
CA SER A 359 -1.97 -31.82 -34.56
C SER A 359 -2.20 -32.19 -33.10
N SER A 360 -3.10 -31.46 -32.44
CA SER A 360 -3.47 -31.71 -31.04
C SER A 360 -3.82 -33.19 -30.85
N THR A 361 -3.18 -33.81 -29.86
CA THR A 361 -3.41 -35.22 -29.51
C THR A 361 -4.68 -35.42 -28.69
N LEU A 362 -5.32 -34.33 -28.26
CA LEU A 362 -6.58 -34.39 -27.52
C LEU A 362 -7.78 -34.57 -28.45
N ASN A 363 -8.66 -35.47 -28.04
CA ASN A 363 -9.95 -35.70 -28.68
C ASN A 363 -10.88 -34.49 -28.46
N GLU A 364 -11.85 -34.28 -29.38
CA GLU A 364 -12.80 -33.17 -29.29
C GLU A 364 -13.58 -33.18 -27.96
N SER A 365 -13.87 -34.38 -27.44
CA SER A 365 -14.51 -34.60 -26.13
C SER A 365 -13.62 -34.20 -24.95
N GLU A 366 -12.31 -34.40 -25.04
CA GLU A 366 -11.37 -34.04 -23.96
C GLU A 366 -11.13 -32.52 -23.94
N LYS A 367 -11.13 -31.87 -25.11
CA LYS A 367 -11.10 -30.41 -25.23
C LYS A 367 -12.35 -29.77 -24.65
N GLU A 368 -13.53 -30.36 -24.86
CA GLU A 368 -14.79 -29.91 -24.25
C GLU A 368 -14.76 -30.06 -22.73
N ILE A 369 -14.25 -31.18 -22.21
CA ILE A 369 -14.14 -31.42 -20.75
C ILE A 369 -13.19 -30.42 -20.10
N ILE A 370 -12.04 -30.12 -20.73
CA ILE A 370 -11.09 -29.12 -20.22
C ILE A 370 -11.70 -27.71 -20.30
N ALA A 371 -12.39 -27.37 -21.39
CA ALA A 371 -13.08 -26.09 -21.53
C ALA A 371 -14.19 -25.90 -20.47
N GLU A 372 -14.96 -26.96 -20.17
CA GLU A 372 -15.97 -26.94 -19.12
C GLU A 372 -15.37 -26.83 -17.72
N THR A 373 -14.24 -27.51 -17.48
CA THR A 373 -13.57 -27.50 -16.17
C THR A 373 -12.87 -26.16 -15.92
N CYS A 374 -12.24 -25.58 -16.92
CA CYS A 374 -11.64 -24.24 -16.86
C CYS A 374 -12.69 -23.11 -16.73
N SER A 375 -13.93 -23.31 -17.20
CA SER A 375 -15.01 -22.33 -17.01
C SER A 375 -15.55 -22.28 -15.57
N LYS A 376 -15.30 -23.33 -14.76
CA LYS A 376 -15.75 -23.43 -13.37
C LYS A 376 -14.61 -22.99 -12.45
N ASN A 377 -14.36 -21.68 -12.44
CA ASN A 377 -13.20 -20.95 -11.89
C ASN A 377 -12.90 -21.08 -10.36
N ASP A 378 -13.39 -22.10 -9.65
CA ASP A 378 -13.31 -22.14 -8.18
C ASP A 378 -12.43 -23.27 -7.61
N LEU A 379 -11.76 -24.09 -8.44
CA LEU A 379 -10.85 -25.15 -7.97
C LEU A 379 -9.39 -24.92 -8.40
N PRO A 380 -8.39 -25.16 -7.51
CA PRO A 380 -6.96 -25.17 -7.87
C PRO A 380 -6.64 -26.11 -9.05
N MET A 381 -7.49 -27.12 -9.25
CA MET A 381 -7.41 -28.06 -10.36
C MET A 381 -7.70 -27.42 -11.72
N ALA A 382 -8.57 -26.42 -11.79
CA ALA A 382 -8.91 -25.73 -13.04
C ALA A 382 -7.75 -24.86 -13.54
N GLU A 383 -7.01 -24.21 -12.64
CA GLU A 383 -5.79 -23.47 -12.95
C GLU A 383 -4.68 -24.41 -13.45
N TYR A 384 -4.48 -25.54 -12.77
CA TYR A 384 -3.51 -26.57 -13.16
C TYR A 384 -3.83 -27.21 -14.53
N LEU A 385 -5.10 -27.49 -14.79
CA LEU A 385 -5.56 -28.02 -16.08
C LEU A 385 -5.46 -26.97 -17.20
N GLY A 386 -5.69 -25.69 -16.88
CA GLY A 386 -5.47 -24.57 -17.79
C GLY A 386 -3.99 -24.44 -18.19
N ASP A 387 -3.08 -24.51 -17.22
CA ASP A 387 -1.63 -24.45 -17.46
C ASP A 387 -1.13 -25.62 -18.32
N ILE A 388 -1.63 -26.83 -18.06
CA ILE A 388 -1.31 -28.03 -18.87
C ILE A 388 -1.82 -27.86 -20.29
N TYR A 389 -3.03 -27.33 -20.47
CA TYR A 389 -3.62 -27.12 -21.79
C TYR A 389 -2.84 -26.08 -22.61
N VAL A 390 -2.39 -24.98 -22.01
CA VAL A 390 -1.54 -23.98 -22.69
C VAL A 390 -0.20 -24.61 -23.14
N MET A 391 0.33 -25.56 -22.37
CA MET A 391 1.59 -26.24 -22.68
C MET A 391 1.43 -27.46 -23.61
N GLU A 392 0.21 -27.89 -23.95
CA GLU A 392 -0.04 -29.07 -24.78
C GLU A 392 0.74 -29.05 -26.09
N LYS A 393 0.70 -27.91 -26.80
CA LYS A 393 1.39 -27.75 -28.09
C LYS A 393 2.91 -27.79 -27.94
N PHE A 394 3.44 -27.29 -26.82
CA PHE A 394 4.86 -27.39 -26.50
C PHE A 394 5.26 -28.85 -26.25
N TRP A 395 4.47 -29.57 -25.45
CA TRP A 395 4.73 -30.98 -25.15
C TRP A 395 4.57 -31.89 -26.37
N GLY A 396 3.57 -31.65 -27.22
CA GLY A 396 3.41 -32.36 -28.49
C GLY A 396 4.65 -32.21 -29.38
N ARG A 397 5.18 -30.98 -29.48
CA ARG A 397 6.42 -30.70 -30.22
C ARG A 397 7.63 -31.40 -29.60
N TYR A 398 7.78 -31.31 -28.28
CA TYR A 398 8.85 -31.98 -27.54
C TYR A 398 8.83 -33.50 -27.74
N ASN A 399 7.65 -34.12 -27.62
CA ASN A 399 7.48 -35.57 -27.79
C ASN A 399 7.77 -36.02 -29.23
N THR A 400 7.42 -35.21 -30.22
CA THR A 400 7.75 -35.50 -31.63
C THR A 400 9.27 -35.57 -31.82
N ILE A 401 10.00 -34.54 -31.36
CA ILE A 401 11.47 -34.50 -31.41
C ILE A 401 12.08 -35.66 -30.61
N LEU A 402 11.51 -36.01 -29.47
CA LEU A 402 11.99 -37.13 -28.66
C LEU A 402 11.87 -38.46 -29.40
N ILE A 403 10.74 -38.70 -30.09
CA ILE A 403 10.54 -39.89 -30.92
C ILE A 403 11.54 -39.91 -32.06
N GLU A 404 11.72 -38.80 -32.78
CA GLU A 404 12.71 -38.70 -33.86
C GLU A 404 14.14 -38.96 -33.37
N THR A 405 14.49 -38.41 -32.21
CA THR A 405 15.80 -38.65 -31.58
C THR A 405 15.98 -40.15 -31.27
N LYS A 406 14.93 -40.82 -30.77
CA LYS A 406 14.97 -42.26 -30.49
C LYS A 406 15.08 -43.10 -31.77
N VAL A 407 14.40 -42.70 -32.84
CA VAL A 407 14.54 -43.36 -34.16
C VAL A 407 15.97 -43.20 -34.68
N LEU A 408 16.55 -42.00 -34.62
CA LEU A 408 17.94 -41.74 -35.01
C LEU A 408 18.95 -42.53 -34.16
N GLU A 409 18.70 -42.68 -32.85
CA GLU A 409 19.54 -43.52 -31.98
C GLU A 409 19.52 -45.00 -32.42
N VAL A 410 18.33 -45.55 -32.71
CA VAL A 410 18.19 -46.93 -33.18
C VAL A 410 18.86 -47.12 -34.55
N GLU A 411 18.65 -46.21 -35.48
CA GLU A 411 19.26 -46.28 -36.81
C GLU A 411 20.78 -46.15 -36.74
N ARG A 412 21.30 -45.29 -35.86
CA ARG A 412 22.74 -45.22 -35.57
C ARG A 412 23.28 -46.55 -35.05
N VAL A 413 22.59 -47.21 -34.12
CA VAL A 413 23.01 -48.52 -33.60
C VAL A 413 23.01 -49.57 -34.72
N ASN A 414 21.96 -49.62 -35.53
CA ASN A 414 21.87 -50.55 -36.66
C ASN A 414 22.99 -50.33 -37.68
N LEU A 415 23.30 -49.08 -38.04
CA LEU A 415 24.40 -48.75 -38.94
C LEU A 415 25.77 -49.10 -38.35
N LEU A 416 25.95 -48.96 -37.03
CA LEU A 416 27.19 -49.39 -36.36
C LEU A 416 27.33 -50.92 -36.37
N GLU A 417 26.25 -51.65 -36.13
CA GLU A 417 26.24 -53.12 -36.24
C GLU A 417 26.49 -53.58 -37.67
N GLU A 418 25.85 -52.98 -38.66
CA GLU A 418 26.05 -53.29 -40.08
C GLU A 418 27.48 -52.97 -40.51
N ASN A 419 28.03 -51.82 -40.09
CA ASN A 419 29.43 -51.48 -40.34
C ASN A 419 30.38 -52.48 -39.67
N SER A 420 30.08 -52.95 -38.45
CA SER A 420 30.84 -54.04 -37.81
C SER A 420 30.78 -55.32 -38.64
N ARG A 421 29.58 -55.73 -39.09
CA ARG A 421 29.39 -56.93 -39.93
C ARG A 421 30.08 -56.81 -41.28
N LEU A 422 30.07 -55.63 -41.89
CA LEU A 422 30.77 -55.36 -43.15
C LEU A 422 32.29 -55.38 -42.95
N LYS A 423 32.80 -54.81 -41.85
CA LYS A 423 34.21 -54.93 -41.47
C LYS A 423 34.60 -56.39 -41.26
N ASP A 424 33.76 -57.17 -40.59
CA ASP A 424 33.98 -58.61 -40.39
C ASP A 424 33.89 -59.38 -41.72
N ALA A 425 32.97 -59.04 -42.62
CA ALA A 425 32.86 -59.64 -43.94
C ALA A 425 34.06 -59.30 -44.84
N VAL A 426 34.55 -58.06 -44.80
CA VAL A 426 35.79 -57.65 -45.47
C VAL A 426 36.99 -58.39 -44.87
N LYS A 427 37.06 -58.51 -43.54
CA LYS A 427 38.10 -59.29 -42.87
C LYS A 427 38.08 -60.76 -43.31
N ASN A 428 36.89 -61.37 -43.39
CA ASN A 428 36.72 -62.75 -43.86
C ASN A 428 37.02 -62.90 -45.36
N TYR A 429 36.69 -61.90 -46.20
CA TYR A 429 37.05 -61.90 -47.62
C TYR A 429 38.56 -61.77 -47.82
N LEU A 430 39.23 -60.94 -47.02
CA LEU A 430 40.70 -60.84 -47.02
C LEU A 430 41.35 -62.14 -46.54
N LEU A 431 40.83 -62.78 -45.49
CA LEU A 431 41.27 -64.12 -45.07
C LEU A 431 40.98 -65.21 -46.13
N GLY A 432 39.86 -65.10 -46.85
CA GLY A 432 39.54 -65.98 -47.96
C GLY A 432 40.40 -65.75 -49.20
N LEU A 433 40.87 -64.51 -49.44
CA LEU A 433 41.91 -64.20 -50.43
C LEU A 433 43.27 -64.72 -49.98
N GLU A 434 43.60 -64.70 -48.68
CA GLU A 434 44.77 -65.38 -48.14
C GLU A 434 44.66 -66.90 -48.35
N ASP A 435 43.51 -67.53 -48.10
CA ASP A 435 43.30 -68.97 -48.32
C ASP A 435 43.23 -69.35 -49.81
N ASP A 436 42.67 -68.51 -50.68
CA ASP A 436 42.66 -68.72 -52.14
C ASP A 436 44.04 -68.42 -52.77
N ALA A 437 44.78 -67.46 -52.23
CA ALA A 437 46.19 -67.24 -52.55
C ALA A 437 47.07 -68.38 -52.02
N LEU A 438 46.81 -68.91 -50.81
CA LEU A 438 47.50 -70.08 -50.24
C LEU A 438 47.12 -71.37 -50.97
N THR A 439 45.90 -71.55 -51.45
CA THR A 439 45.52 -72.72 -52.26
C THR A 439 45.97 -72.61 -53.72
N LYS A 440 46.10 -71.39 -54.29
CA LYS A 440 46.80 -71.14 -55.56
C LYS A 440 48.31 -71.29 -55.42
N LEU A 441 48.92 -70.86 -54.32
CA LEU A 441 50.31 -71.14 -53.96
C LEU A 441 50.51 -72.64 -53.76
N ARG A 442 49.63 -73.35 -53.05
CA ARG A 442 49.72 -74.81 -52.85
C ARG A 442 49.49 -75.62 -54.13
N ARG A 443 48.78 -75.06 -55.13
CA ARG A 443 48.69 -75.61 -56.50
C ARG A 443 49.88 -75.22 -57.39
N ALA A 444 50.55 -74.10 -57.11
CA ALA A 444 51.74 -73.62 -57.83
C ALA A 444 53.07 -74.07 -57.19
N SER A 445 53.06 -74.55 -55.95
CA SER A 445 54.23 -74.97 -55.17
C SER A 445 54.29 -76.50 -55.05
N MET A 446 54.30 -77.16 -56.20
CA MET A 446 55.12 -78.37 -56.38
C MET A 446 56.51 -77.96 -56.88
N SER A 447 57.12 -76.97 -56.20
CA SER A 447 58.57 -76.72 -56.20
C SER A 447 58.88 -75.55 -55.25
N ASN A 448 59.46 -75.90 -54.09
CA ASN A 448 60.49 -75.18 -53.34
C ASN A 448 60.26 -73.74 -52.80
N VAL A 449 60.35 -73.69 -51.45
CA VAL A 449 60.97 -72.68 -50.56
C VAL A 449 60.12 -71.53 -50.02
N GLY A 450 60.09 -71.42 -48.67
CA GLY A 450 60.19 -70.12 -47.96
C GLY A 450 59.11 -69.78 -46.93
N ASP A 451 59.19 -70.34 -45.72
CA ASP A 451 58.29 -70.11 -44.56
C ASP A 451 58.44 -68.74 -43.85
N ALA A 452 58.86 -67.66 -44.55
CA ALA A 452 59.18 -66.38 -43.90
C ALA A 452 58.19 -65.21 -44.18
N ASP A 453 57.41 -65.25 -45.27
CA ASP A 453 56.60 -64.08 -45.69
C ASP A 453 55.16 -64.06 -45.12
N VAL A 454 54.72 -65.10 -44.41
CA VAL A 454 53.33 -65.22 -43.93
C VAL A 454 53.09 -64.51 -42.60
N SER A 455 54.15 -64.22 -41.81
CA SER A 455 54.03 -63.57 -40.50
C SER A 455 53.98 -62.03 -40.60
N GLU A 456 54.73 -61.42 -41.51
CA GLU A 456 54.74 -59.96 -41.70
C GLU A 456 53.44 -59.44 -42.35
N ILE A 457 52.82 -60.25 -43.21
CA ILE A 457 51.53 -59.91 -43.83
C ILE A 457 50.39 -59.95 -42.79
N LYS A 458 50.40 -60.92 -41.86
CA LYS A 458 49.43 -61.00 -40.74
C LYS A 458 49.53 -59.80 -39.80
N GLU A 459 50.72 -59.29 -39.55
CA GLU A 459 50.95 -58.16 -38.65
C GLU A 459 50.57 -56.82 -39.30
N ALA A 460 50.86 -56.64 -40.60
CA ALA A 460 50.49 -55.46 -41.37
C ALA A 460 48.96 -55.34 -41.58
N VAL A 461 48.24 -56.45 -41.80
CA VAL A 461 46.78 -56.44 -41.96
C VAL A 461 46.05 -56.22 -40.63
N SER A 462 46.60 -56.72 -39.51
CA SER A 462 46.08 -56.44 -38.17
C SER A 462 46.25 -54.96 -37.76
N ALA A 463 47.32 -54.30 -38.23
CA ALA A 463 47.56 -52.87 -38.02
C ALA A 463 46.64 -51.96 -38.87
N ILE A 464 46.27 -52.38 -40.08
CA ILE A 464 45.32 -51.65 -40.95
C ILE A 464 43.88 -51.81 -40.43
N LEU A 465 43.54 -52.93 -39.79
CA LEU A 465 42.22 -53.16 -39.18
C LEU A 465 42.02 -52.47 -37.81
N SER A 466 43.09 -52.01 -37.14
CA SER A 466 43.00 -51.36 -35.82
C SER A 466 43.05 -49.82 -35.84
N THR A 467 43.23 -49.20 -37.01
CA THR A 467 43.36 -47.74 -37.14
C THR A 467 42.07 -47.07 -37.62
N ASN A 468 41.15 -46.84 -36.68
CA ASN A 468 40.51 -45.52 -36.50
C ASN A 468 39.46 -45.56 -35.38
N PRO A 469 39.69 -44.89 -34.24
CA PRO A 469 38.62 -44.40 -33.41
C PRO A 469 38.18 -43.04 -33.97
N VAL A 470 37.06 -43.01 -34.70
CA VAL A 470 36.34 -41.75 -34.85
C VAL A 470 35.63 -41.49 -33.53
N VAL A 471 36.28 -40.73 -32.67
CA VAL A 471 35.68 -40.07 -31.51
C VAL A 471 34.64 -39.09 -32.05
N LEU A 472 33.39 -39.53 -32.13
CA LEU A 472 32.24 -38.64 -32.24
C LEU A 472 31.82 -38.28 -30.81
N ASN A 473 32.07 -37.01 -30.47
CA ASN A 473 31.63 -36.36 -29.25
C ASN A 473 30.17 -36.71 -28.95
N ASP A 474 29.98 -37.32 -27.78
CA ASP A 474 28.71 -37.48 -27.11
C ASP A 474 28.31 -36.10 -26.50
N PRO A 475 27.20 -35.46 -26.92
CA PRO A 475 26.71 -34.25 -26.26
C PRO A 475 25.79 -34.59 -25.07
N GLY A 476 25.94 -35.77 -24.47
CA GLY A 476 25.09 -36.30 -23.40
C GLY A 476 25.66 -36.26 -21.99
N LYS A 477 26.56 -35.34 -21.63
CA LYS A 477 26.92 -35.08 -20.21
C LYS A 477 27.15 -33.58 -19.94
N ARG A 478 26.06 -32.84 -19.69
CA ARG A 478 26.17 -31.58 -18.93
C ARG A 478 26.14 -31.90 -17.45
N LYS A 479 27.26 -31.58 -16.80
CA LYS A 479 27.45 -31.47 -15.37
C LYS A 479 26.28 -30.69 -14.74
N GLU A 480 25.63 -31.32 -13.77
CA GLU A 480 24.94 -30.62 -12.69
C GLU A 480 25.97 -29.73 -12.00
N TYR A 481 25.83 -28.41 -12.16
CA TYR A 481 26.40 -27.45 -11.23
C TYR A 481 25.37 -27.19 -10.14
N VAL A 482 25.44 -28.00 -9.09
CA VAL A 482 24.93 -27.65 -7.78
C VAL A 482 25.96 -26.72 -7.14
N THR A 483 25.75 -25.41 -7.22
CA THR A 483 26.37 -24.47 -6.28
C THR A 483 25.36 -24.20 -5.17
N VAL A 484 25.45 -24.99 -4.10
CA VAL A 484 25.02 -24.58 -2.77
C VAL A 484 26.08 -23.61 -2.24
N GLY A 485 25.78 -22.32 -2.36
CA GLY A 485 26.48 -21.26 -1.64
C GLY A 485 25.62 -20.83 -0.46
N ALA A 486 25.90 -21.41 0.71
CA ALA A 486 25.52 -20.81 1.97
C ALA A 486 26.40 -19.60 2.23
N THR A 487 25.79 -18.42 2.41
CA THR A 487 26.37 -17.34 3.21
C THR A 487 25.27 -16.69 4.02
N SER A 488 25.37 -16.92 5.33
CA SER A 488 24.80 -16.07 6.37
C SER A 488 25.49 -14.69 6.36
N VAL A 489 24.68 -13.62 6.35
CA VAL A 489 24.68 -12.47 7.30
C VAL A 489 25.95 -11.57 7.31
N PRO A 490 25.87 -10.22 7.46
CA PRO A 490 24.85 -9.38 8.12
C PRO A 490 23.63 -9.01 7.28
#